data_AF-L8LYH5-F1
#
_entry.id   AF-L8LYH5-F1
#
_cell.length_a   1.000
_cell.length_b   1.000
_cell.length_c   1.000
_cell.angle_alpha   90.00
_cell.angle_beta   90.00
_cell.angle_gamma   90.00
#
_symmetry.space_group_name_H-M   'P 1'
#
loop_
_entity.id
_entity.type
_entity.pdbx_description
1 polymer ?
#
loop_
_entity_poly.entity_id
_entity_poly.type
_entity_poly.pdbx_seq_one_letter_code
_entity_poly.pdbx_strand_id
1 'polypeptide(L)'
;MKLYTEYLYSFANASLTLRVIEYLRSQKRVPVDSVIVVNLIDRWLIKIKLKHDINYQLAEDFQSFLNEMGIVHQPSPRLMMALLQLEAGESPTEVMNRYKIVIVANGQPEQEEIEIFRHQLVSKLGYCPQTMA
;
A
#
# COMPACT_ATOMS: atom_id res chain seq x y z
N MET A 1 7.25 -1.20 26.03
CA MET A 1 7.72 -1.55 24.67
C MET A 1 6.54 -1.33 23.73
N LYS A 2 6.65 -0.45 22.73
CA LYS A 2 5.53 -0.22 21.79
C LYS A 2 5.46 -1.39 20.81
N LEU A 3 4.35 -2.12 20.84
CA LEU A 3 4.05 -3.15 19.86
C LEU A 3 3.31 -2.45 18.72
N TYR A 4 3.84 -2.56 17.50
CA TYR A 4 3.25 -1.96 16.31
C TYR A 4 2.58 -3.07 15.48
N THR A 5 1.25 -3.08 15.48
CA THR A 5 0.44 -3.93 14.59
C THR A 5 0.18 -3.26 13.24
N GLU A 6 0.45 -1.95 13.13
CA GLU A 6 0.16 -1.16 11.93
C GLU A 6 1.38 -0.33 11.52
N TYR A 7 1.62 -0.31 10.21
CA TYR A 7 2.71 0.41 9.57
C TYR A 7 2.13 1.24 8.43
N LEU A 8 2.58 2.48 8.29
CA LEU A 8 2.18 3.34 7.18
C LEU A 8 3.43 3.95 6.57
N TYR A 9 3.72 3.58 5.33
CA TYR A 9 4.94 3.96 4.62
C TYR A 9 4.64 4.57 3.27
N SER A 10 5.54 5.45 2.84
CA SER A 10 5.54 6.08 1.53
C SER A 10 6.74 5.63 0.71
N PHE A 11 6.47 5.33 -0.57
CA PHE A 11 7.42 4.83 -1.54
C PHE A 11 7.41 5.74 -2.78
N ALA A 12 8.57 5.92 -3.40
CA ALA A 12 8.72 6.85 -4.52
C ALA A 12 8.02 6.40 -5.81
N ASN A 13 7.82 5.09 -6.00
CA ASN A 13 7.26 4.56 -7.24
C ASN A 13 6.65 3.16 -7.05
N ALA A 14 5.90 2.71 -8.07
CA ALA A 14 5.24 1.43 -8.08
C ALA A 14 6.20 0.24 -7.97
N SER A 15 7.42 0.34 -8.50
CA SER A 15 8.40 -0.76 -8.43
C SER A 15 8.85 -1.02 -6.99
N LEU A 16 9.05 0.02 -6.18
CA LEU A 16 9.34 -0.13 -4.74
C LEU A 16 8.11 -0.68 -4.01
N THR A 17 6.91 -0.19 -4.33
CA THR A 17 5.65 -0.73 -3.79
C THR A 17 5.51 -2.22 -4.07
N LEU A 18 5.74 -2.66 -5.30
CA LEU A 18 5.67 -4.07 -5.70
C LEU A 18 6.70 -4.95 -4.96
N ARG A 19 7.92 -4.44 -4.73
CA ARG A 19 8.93 -5.14 -3.93
C ARG A 19 8.48 -5.35 -2.49
N VAL A 20 7.83 -4.34 -1.90
CA VAL A 20 7.28 -4.48 -0.54
C VAL A 20 6.14 -5.50 -0.53
N ILE A 21 5.21 -5.45 -1.50
CA ILE A 21 4.15 -6.46 -1.61
C ILE A 21 4.74 -7.87 -1.78
N GLU A 22 5.76 -8.05 -2.61
CA GLU A 22 6.44 -9.35 -2.77
C GLU A 22 7.09 -9.82 -1.48
N TYR A 23 7.75 -8.92 -0.74
CA TYR A 23 8.31 -9.23 0.56
C TYR A 23 7.21 -9.69 1.54
N LEU A 24 6.08 -8.99 1.60
CA LEU A 24 4.95 -9.35 2.47
C LEU A 24 4.35 -10.71 2.12
N ARG A 25 4.32 -11.09 0.83
CA ARG A 25 3.84 -12.41 0.37
C ARG A 25 4.83 -13.54 0.69
N SER A 26 6.12 -13.28 0.45
CA SER A 26 7.17 -14.30 0.59
C SER A 26 7.56 -14.54 2.05
N GLN A 27 7.45 -13.53 2.91
CA GLN A 27 7.87 -13.61 4.30
C GLN A 27 6.78 -14.20 5.20
N LYS A 28 6.73 -15.53 5.28
CA LYS A 28 5.75 -16.27 6.11
C LYS A 28 5.80 -15.96 7.61
N ARG A 29 6.90 -15.36 8.10
CA ARG A 29 7.08 -15.01 9.52
C ARG A 29 6.32 -13.75 9.90
N VAL A 30 6.05 -12.85 8.96
CA VAL A 30 5.30 -11.61 9.22
C VAL A 30 3.82 -11.92 8.99
N PRO A 31 2.97 -11.92 10.03
CA PRO A 31 1.59 -12.36 9.91
C PRO A 31 0.73 -11.21 9.36
N VAL A 32 0.87 -10.91 8.07
CA VAL A 32 0.09 -9.85 7.42
C VAL A 32 -1.40 -10.21 7.43
N ASP A 33 -2.22 -9.30 7.91
CA ASP A 33 -3.68 -9.39 7.87
C ASP A 33 -4.20 -8.77 6.57
N SER A 34 -3.83 -7.52 6.34
CA SER A 34 -4.28 -6.75 5.19
C SER A 34 -3.30 -5.64 4.83
N VAL A 35 -3.40 -5.18 3.59
CA VAL A 35 -2.73 -3.99 3.07
C VAL A 35 -3.74 -3.07 2.40
N ILE A 36 -3.47 -1.77 2.49
CA ILE A 36 -4.13 -0.75 1.68
C ILE A 36 -3.05 -0.03 0.88
N VAL A 37 -3.16 -0.06 -0.44
CA VAL A 37 -2.25 0.62 -1.35
C VAL A 37 -2.96 1.83 -1.94
N VAL A 38 -2.39 3.02 -1.72
CA VAL A 38 -2.91 4.29 -2.23
C VAL A 38 -1.87 4.90 -3.15
N ASN A 39 -2.29 5.34 -4.35
CA ASN A 39 -1.46 6.17 -5.19
C ASN A 39 -1.81 7.65 -4.96
N LEU A 40 -0.82 8.41 -4.51
CA LEU A 40 -0.86 9.87 -4.51
C LEU A 40 -0.10 10.37 -5.75
N ILE A 41 -0.30 11.64 -6.12
CA ILE A 41 0.26 12.24 -7.34
C ILE A 41 1.77 11.98 -7.50
N ASP A 42 2.52 12.02 -6.41
CA ASP A 42 3.99 11.95 -6.40
C ASP A 42 4.56 10.74 -5.65
N ARG A 43 3.72 9.90 -5.05
CA ARG A 43 4.16 8.81 -4.15
C ARG A 43 3.12 7.71 -4.02
N TRP A 44 3.58 6.55 -3.63
CA TRP A 44 2.75 5.42 -3.27
C TRP A 44 2.73 5.25 -1.76
N LEU A 45 1.59 4.92 -1.19
CA LEU A 45 1.44 4.61 0.22
C LEU A 45 1.01 3.17 0.38
N ILE A 46 1.56 2.52 1.41
CA ILE A 46 1.07 1.23 1.88
C ILE A 46 0.77 1.36 3.37
N LYS A 47 -0.49 1.13 3.75
CA LYS A 47 -0.85 0.77 5.12
C LYS A 47 -0.74 -0.76 5.22
N ILE A 48 -0.01 -1.26 6.20
CA ILE A 48 0.17 -2.68 6.47
C ILE A 48 -0.39 -2.96 7.86
N LYS A 49 -1.31 -3.91 7.94
CA LYS A 49 -1.88 -4.38 9.20
C LYS A 49 -1.44 -5.82 9.46
N LEU A 50 -0.98 -6.09 10.66
CA LEU A 50 -0.60 -7.43 11.12
C LEU A 50 -1.77 -8.08 11.87
N LYS A 51 -1.87 -9.41 11.79
CA LYS A 51 -2.88 -10.20 12.51
C LYS A 51 -2.68 -10.17 14.02
N HIS A 52 -1.42 -10.09 14.46
CA HIS A 52 -1.01 -10.05 15.85
C HIS A 52 0.38 -9.43 15.96
N ASP A 53 0.76 -9.08 17.18
CA ASP A 53 2.08 -8.57 17.49
C ASP A 53 3.18 -9.57 17.14
N ILE A 54 4.26 -9.06 16.54
CA ILE A 54 5.48 -9.82 16.28
C ILE A 54 6.50 -9.56 17.38
N ASN A 55 7.44 -10.49 17.56
CA ASN A 55 8.52 -10.30 18.53
C ASN A 55 9.42 -9.11 18.14
N TYR A 56 10.17 -8.60 19.11
CA TYR A 56 10.99 -7.40 18.95
C TYR A 56 11.98 -7.48 17.78
N GLN A 57 12.72 -8.59 17.67
CA GLN A 57 13.71 -8.76 16.61
C GLN A 57 13.06 -8.75 15.22
N LEU A 58 11.95 -9.48 15.05
CA LEU A 58 11.22 -9.50 13.80
C LEU A 58 10.62 -8.14 13.47
N ALA A 59 10.19 -7.37 14.48
CA ALA A 59 9.71 -6.01 14.29
C ALA A 59 10.83 -5.08 13.81
N GLU A 60 12.04 -5.17 14.38
CA GLU A 60 13.20 -4.40 13.94
C GLU A 60 13.65 -4.78 12.54
N ASP A 61 13.75 -6.07 12.23
CA ASP A 61 14.12 -6.55 10.90
C ASP A 61 13.10 -6.06 9.85
N PHE A 62 11.81 -6.16 10.17
CA PHE A 62 10.73 -5.73 9.28
C PHE A 62 10.73 -4.21 9.09
N GLN A 63 10.88 -3.44 10.18
CA GLN A 63 10.95 -1.99 10.10
C GLN A 63 12.20 -1.52 9.34
N SER A 64 13.34 -2.20 9.51
CA SER A 64 14.57 -1.90 8.78
C SER A 64 14.39 -2.09 7.28
N PHE A 65 13.77 -3.20 6.87
CA PHE A 65 13.41 -3.43 5.46
C PHE A 65 12.51 -2.33 4.91
N LEU A 66 11.45 -1.94 5.64
CA LEU A 66 10.53 -0.88 5.20
C LEU A 66 11.24 0.47 5.08
N ASN A 67 12.14 0.79 6.01
CA ASN A 67 12.94 2.02 6.00
C ASN A 67 13.98 2.05 4.87
N GLU A 68 14.45 0.89 4.39
CA GLU A 68 15.32 0.82 3.21
C GLU A 68 14.54 1.11 1.92
N MET A 69 13.28 0.66 1.85
CA MET A 69 12.44 0.81 0.67
C MET A 69 11.73 2.16 0.59
N GLY A 70 11.47 2.80 1.74
CA GLY A 70 10.66 4.01 1.81
C GLY A 70 10.80 4.73 3.14
N ILE A 71 9.84 5.61 3.43
CA ILE A 71 9.83 6.44 4.64
C ILE A 71 8.52 6.28 5.39
N VAL A 72 8.57 6.36 6.72
CA VAL A 72 7.35 6.42 7.55
C VAL A 72 6.51 7.61 7.11
N HIS A 73 5.22 7.38 6.91
CA HIS A 73 4.30 8.40 6.43
C HIS A 73 3.37 8.86 7.54
N GLN A 74 3.24 10.18 7.69
CA GLN A 74 2.26 10.81 8.57
C GLN A 74 1.03 11.21 7.73
N PRO A 75 -0.13 10.57 7.92
CA PRO A 75 -1.27 10.80 7.07
C PRO A 75 -1.92 12.15 7.40
N SER A 76 -2.38 12.86 6.36
CA SER A 76 -3.28 14.00 6.55
C SER A 76 -4.61 13.55 7.19
N PRO A 77 -5.38 14.44 7.86
CA PRO A 77 -6.68 14.08 8.43
C PRO A 77 -7.63 13.44 7.41
N ARG A 78 -7.61 13.93 6.16
CA ARG A 78 -8.41 13.39 5.06
C ARG A 78 -8.02 11.96 4.71
N LEU A 79 -6.73 11.69 4.57
CA LEU A 79 -6.21 10.36 4.27
C LEU A 79 -6.49 9.41 5.44
N MET A 80 -6.31 9.88 6.68
CA MET A 80 -6.62 9.11 7.88
C MET A 80 -8.09 8.65 7.88
N MET A 81 -9.03 9.56 7.62
CA MET A 81 -10.45 9.22 7.56
C MET A 81 -10.77 8.20 6.45
N ALA A 82 -10.13 8.34 5.29
CA ALA A 82 -10.31 7.40 4.20
C ALA A 82 -9.79 5.99 4.54
N LEU A 83 -8.62 5.90 5.19
CA LEU A 83 -8.06 4.63 5.67
C LEU A 83 -8.98 3.98 6.72
N LEU A 84 -9.46 4.77 7.68
CA LEU A 84 -10.38 4.27 8.73
C LEU A 84 -11.69 3.73 8.15
N GLN A 85 -12.25 4.39 7.12
CA GLN A 85 -13.49 3.92 6.50
C GLN A 85 -13.29 2.67 5.65
N LEU A 86 -12.16 2.54 4.96
CA LEU A 86 -11.78 1.28 4.33
C LEU A 86 -11.67 0.13 5.33
N GLU A 87 -11.06 0.38 6.49
CA GLU A 87 -10.92 -0.62 7.55
C GLU A 87 -12.25 -0.98 8.21
N ALA A 88 -13.21 -0.05 8.22
CA ALA A 88 -14.59 -0.30 8.63
C ALA A 88 -15.39 -1.09 7.58
N GLY A 89 -14.81 -1.40 6.42
CA GLY A 89 -15.43 -2.18 5.36
C GLY A 89 -16.22 -1.36 4.34
N GLU A 90 -16.10 -0.02 4.33
CA GLU A 90 -16.68 0.77 3.24
C GLU A 90 -16.03 0.40 1.89
N SER A 91 -16.81 0.51 0.81
CA SER A 91 -16.33 0.17 -0.53
C SER A 91 -15.17 1.10 -0.94
N PRO A 92 -14.08 0.56 -1.53
CA PRO A 92 -13.00 1.38 -2.06
C PRO A 92 -13.48 2.46 -3.03
N THR A 93 -14.46 2.17 -3.88
CA THR A 93 -14.99 3.16 -4.84
C THR A 93 -15.75 4.29 -4.15
N GLU A 94 -16.50 4.00 -3.08
CA GLU A 94 -17.19 5.02 -2.29
C GLU A 94 -16.20 5.91 -1.55
N VAL A 95 -15.18 5.31 -0.92
CA VAL A 95 -14.11 6.04 -0.24
C VAL A 95 -13.33 6.91 -1.22
N MET A 96 -12.94 6.39 -2.39
CA MET A 96 -12.28 7.17 -3.44
C MET A 96 -13.14 8.37 -3.86
N ASN A 97 -14.44 8.18 -4.09
CA ASN A 97 -15.35 9.24 -4.50
C ASN A 97 -15.53 10.32 -3.43
N ARG A 98 -15.62 9.92 -2.15
CA ARG A 98 -15.81 10.80 -1.00
C ARG A 98 -14.55 11.59 -0.67
N TYR A 99 -13.40 10.91 -0.55
CA TYR A 99 -12.14 11.51 -0.13
C TYR A 99 -11.22 11.88 -1.28
N LYS A 100 -11.60 11.70 -2.55
CA LYS A 100 -10.74 11.99 -3.72
C LYS A 100 -9.31 11.48 -3.55
N ILE A 101 -9.18 10.26 -3.05
CA ILE A 101 -7.92 9.50 -3.00
C ILE A 101 -8.00 8.38 -4.04
N VAL A 102 -6.86 7.89 -4.51
CA VAL A 102 -6.81 6.75 -5.44
C VAL A 102 -6.38 5.51 -4.68
N ILE A 103 -7.35 4.64 -4.39
CA ILE A 103 -7.12 3.35 -3.75
C ILE A 103 -6.83 2.36 -4.87
N VAL A 104 -5.62 1.81 -4.87
CA VAL A 104 -5.15 0.88 -5.91
C VAL A 104 -5.44 -0.56 -5.50
N ALA A 105 -5.17 -0.93 -4.24
CA ALA A 105 -5.45 -2.26 -3.73
C ALA A 105 -5.90 -2.20 -2.26
N ASN A 106 -6.77 -3.12 -1.85
CA ASN A 106 -7.23 -3.28 -0.48
C ASN A 106 -7.47 -4.77 -0.19
N GLY A 107 -6.90 -5.30 0.90
CA GLY A 107 -7.06 -6.70 1.30
C GLY A 107 -5.73 -7.44 1.41
N GLN A 108 -5.64 -8.65 0.87
CA GLN A 108 -4.38 -9.41 0.88
C GLN A 108 -3.30 -8.72 0.04
N PRO A 109 -2.00 -8.93 0.35
CA PRO A 109 -0.91 -8.33 -0.40
C PRO A 109 -0.77 -8.97 -1.79
N GLU A 110 -1.61 -8.59 -2.74
CA GLU A 110 -1.56 -9.04 -4.13
C GLU A 110 -0.96 -7.97 -5.05
N GLN A 111 -0.27 -8.40 -6.10
CA GLN A 111 0.42 -7.51 -7.03
C GLN A 111 -0.43 -7.06 -8.21
N GLU A 112 -1.46 -7.82 -8.55
CA GLU A 112 -2.22 -7.70 -9.81
C GLU A 112 -2.78 -6.28 -10.03
N GLU A 113 -3.52 -5.75 -9.06
CA GLU A 113 -4.11 -4.41 -9.15
C GLU A 113 -3.05 -3.30 -9.26
N ILE A 114 -1.91 -3.45 -8.57
CA ILE A 114 -0.81 -2.48 -8.60
C ILE A 114 -0.16 -2.48 -9.98
N GLU A 115 0.02 -3.66 -10.57
CA GLU A 115 0.55 -3.83 -11.91
C GLU A 115 -0.38 -3.26 -12.98
N ILE A 116 -1.68 -3.57 -12.91
CA ILE A 116 -2.70 -3.02 -13.80
C ILE A 116 -2.69 -1.49 -13.73
N PHE A 117 -2.70 -0.94 -12.51
CA PHE A 117 -2.69 0.50 -12.32
C PHE A 117 -1.40 1.15 -12.83
N ARG A 118 -0.23 0.53 -12.59
CA ARG A 118 1.06 0.98 -13.13
C ARG A 118 1.03 1.07 -14.66
N HIS A 119 0.51 0.04 -15.33
CA HIS A 119 0.38 0.04 -16.78
C HIS A 119 -0.60 1.11 -17.29
N GLN A 120 -1.73 1.32 -16.62
CA GLN A 120 -2.72 2.34 -16.99
C GLN A 120 -2.19 3.78 -16.79
N LEU A 121 -1.36 4.02 -15.77
CA LEU A 121 -0.72 5.32 -15.58
C LEU A 121 0.25 5.63 -16.72
N VAL A 122 1.09 4.66 -17.09
CA VAL A 122 2.05 4.82 -18.20
C VAL A 122 1.32 5.06 -19.52
N SER A 123 0.24 4.33 -19.80
CA SER A 123 -0.53 4.51 -21.03
C SER A 123 -1.25 5.87 -21.09
N LYS A 124 -1.77 6.37 -19.97
CA LYS A 124 -2.43 7.69 -19.90
C LYS A 124 -1.47 8.88 -19.91
N LEU A 125 -0.23 8.72 -19.44
CA LEU A 125 0.77 9.80 -19.36
C LEU A 125 1.69 9.89 -20.59
N GLY A 126 1.65 8.92 -21.51
CA GLY A 126 2.39 9.02 -22.77
C GLY A 126 2.66 7.69 -23.45
N TYR A 127 1.63 7.03 -23.99
CA TYR A 127 1.76 6.21 -25.19
C TYR A 127 0.38 5.95 -25.79
N CYS A 128 0.20 6.23 -27.09
CA CYS A 128 -0.96 5.78 -27.85
C CYS A 128 -0.72 4.30 -28.22
N PRO A 129 -1.46 3.31 -27.69
CA PRO A 129 -1.40 1.99 -28.25
C PRO A 129 -2.16 2.02 -29.57
N GLN A 130 -1.43 2.23 -30.67
CA GLN A 130 -1.89 1.71 -31.94
C GLN A 130 -2.11 0.20 -31.78
N THR A 131 -3.17 -0.29 -32.41
CA THR A 131 -3.59 -1.69 -32.55
C THR A 131 -4.12 -2.38 -31.29
N MET A 132 -5.40 -2.14 -31.01
CA MET A 132 -6.34 -3.27 -30.94
C MET A 132 -7.28 -3.12 -32.14
N ALA A 133 -6.92 -3.82 -33.22
CA ALA A 133 -7.79 -4.09 -34.36
C ALA A 133 -8.76 -5.22 -33.99
#